data_AF-C7RMM6-F1
#
_entry.id   AF-C7RMM6-F1
#
_cell.length_a   1.000
_cell.length_b   1.000
_cell.length_c   1.000
_cell.angle_alpha   90.00
_cell.angle_beta   90.00
_cell.angle_gamma   90.00
#
_symmetry.space_group_name_H-M   'P 1'
#
loop_
_entity.id
_entity.type
_entity.pdbx_description
1 polymer ?
#
loop_
_entity_poly.entity_id
_entity_poly.type
_entity_poly.pdbx_seq_one_letter_code
_entity_poly.pdbx_strand_id
1 'polypeptide(L)'
;MKLVFALLASLLCSLAVGDPAPLLGMSRGQSAPPPIIAGRASFYSSAFHGRKTASGEVYRHDTISAASSRFPLGMTVAVRRVLSARCVVVKINDRMGHRSRLIDLSREAAVRLGMIEAGVTDVEVVPLPSYLLGHEQACALAFAPPVHLHADP
;
A
#
# COMPACT_ATOMS: atom_id res chain seq x y z
N MET A 1 23.20 -85.51 12.23
CA MET A 1 21.73 -85.41 12.14
C MET A 1 21.16 -85.03 13.50
N LYS A 2 20.54 -83.84 13.56
CA LYS A 2 19.59 -83.27 14.55
C LYS A 2 19.94 -81.80 14.80
N LEU A 3 19.51 -80.98 13.84
CA LEU A 3 19.25 -79.55 13.99
C LEU A 3 17.92 -79.40 14.76
N VAL A 4 17.87 -78.55 15.78
CA VAL A 4 16.67 -77.75 16.08
C VAL A 4 17.14 -76.37 16.58
N PHE A 5 16.84 -75.35 15.79
CA PHE A 5 17.01 -73.92 16.06
C PHE A 5 15.97 -73.46 17.09
N ALA A 6 16.40 -72.75 18.13
CA ALA A 6 15.51 -72.05 19.06
C ALA A 6 15.20 -70.63 18.54
N LEU A 7 13.91 -70.29 18.61
CA LEU A 7 13.29 -69.12 18.01
C LEU A 7 13.71 -67.77 18.62
N LEU A 8 13.83 -66.82 17.69
CA LEU A 8 13.75 -65.35 17.73
C LEU A 8 13.40 -64.66 19.07
N ALA A 9 14.31 -63.79 19.50
CA ALA A 9 14.06 -62.73 20.45
C ALA A 9 13.82 -61.36 19.77
N SER A 10 12.90 -60.60 20.38
CA SER A 10 12.73 -59.14 20.35
C SER A 10 12.40 -58.43 19.02
N LEU A 11 11.11 -58.19 18.81
CA LEU A 11 10.62 -57.09 17.96
C LEU A 11 10.07 -55.97 18.87
N LEU A 12 10.93 -55.02 19.25
CA LEU A 12 10.53 -53.75 19.87
C LEU A 12 10.05 -52.82 18.75
N CYS A 13 8.74 -52.80 18.50
CA CYS A 13 8.12 -51.78 17.68
C CYS A 13 7.91 -50.53 18.54
N SER A 14 8.85 -49.59 18.49
CA SER A 14 8.65 -48.26 19.06
C SER A 14 7.58 -47.54 18.22
N LEU A 15 6.38 -47.38 18.77
CA LEU A 15 5.40 -46.43 18.23
C LEU A 15 5.93 -45.02 18.52
N ALA A 16 6.64 -44.45 17.56
CA ALA A 16 6.84 -43.01 17.54
C ALA A 16 5.48 -42.37 17.23
N VAL A 17 4.78 -41.95 18.29
CA VAL A 17 3.68 -40.99 18.15
C VAL A 17 4.33 -39.69 17.72
N GLY A 18 4.32 -39.41 16.42
CA GLY A 18 4.71 -38.11 15.90
C GLY A 18 3.72 -37.07 16.40
N ASP A 19 4.19 -36.11 17.18
CA ASP A 19 3.45 -34.89 17.49
C ASP A 19 3.02 -34.25 16.16
N PRO A 20 1.73 -33.97 15.94
CA PRO A 20 1.35 -33.11 14.84
C PRO A 20 1.84 -31.70 15.19
N ALA A 21 2.95 -31.29 14.56
CA ALA A 21 3.37 -29.90 14.56
C ALA A 21 2.13 -29.05 14.21
N PRO A 22 1.83 -27.98 14.97
CA PRO A 22 0.74 -27.11 14.61
C PRO A 22 1.08 -26.51 13.26
N LEU A 23 0.36 -26.94 12.22
CA LEU A 23 0.30 -26.28 10.94
C LEU A 23 -0.20 -24.86 11.23
N LEU A 24 0.75 -23.94 11.38
CA LEU A 24 0.51 -22.50 11.26
C LEU A 24 0.08 -22.23 9.83
N GLY A 25 -1.14 -22.65 9.51
CA GLY A 25 -1.92 -22.20 8.39
C GLY A 25 -2.31 -20.75 8.64
N MET A 26 -1.32 -19.87 8.62
CA MET A 26 -1.56 -18.45 8.43
C MET A 26 -1.94 -18.30 6.96
N SER A 27 -3.19 -18.61 6.64
CA SER A 27 -3.81 -18.07 5.43
C SER A 27 -3.78 -16.56 5.61
N ARG A 28 -2.70 -15.92 5.15
CA ARG A 28 -2.73 -14.51 4.79
C ARG A 28 -3.77 -14.44 3.69
N GLY A 29 -5.02 -14.24 4.08
CA GLY A 29 -6.10 -13.98 3.15
C GLY A 29 -5.59 -12.91 2.20
N GLN A 30 -5.42 -13.26 0.93
CA GLN A 30 -4.93 -12.33 -0.08
C GLN A 30 -5.97 -11.22 -0.16
N SER A 31 -5.73 -10.09 0.51
CA SER A 31 -6.64 -8.96 0.40
C SER A 31 -6.58 -8.48 -1.04
N ALA A 32 -7.73 -8.37 -1.68
CA ALA A 32 -7.83 -7.83 -3.03
C ALA A 32 -7.04 -6.52 -3.12
N PRO A 33 -6.37 -6.24 -4.26
CA PRO A 33 -5.59 -5.03 -4.40
C PRO A 33 -6.47 -3.80 -4.12
N PRO A 34 -5.90 -2.75 -3.51
CA PRO A 34 -6.66 -1.55 -3.21
C PRO A 34 -7.25 -0.95 -4.50
N PRO A 35 -8.49 -0.44 -4.47
CA PRO A 35 -9.14 0.06 -5.67
C PRO A 35 -8.43 1.30 -6.22
N ILE A 36 -8.27 1.34 -7.55
CA ILE A 36 -7.82 2.53 -8.27
C ILE A 36 -9.01 3.48 -8.44
N ILE A 37 -8.82 4.73 -8.03
CA ILE A 37 -9.84 5.77 -8.12
C ILE A 37 -9.37 6.87 -9.07
N ALA A 38 -10.08 7.04 -10.18
CA ALA A 38 -9.86 8.13 -11.12
C ALA A 38 -10.56 9.43 -10.69
N GLY A 39 -9.98 10.57 -11.05
CA GLY A 39 -10.60 11.88 -10.87
C GLY A 39 -9.65 13.03 -11.22
N ARG A 40 -10.05 14.26 -10.92
CA ARG A 40 -9.22 15.45 -11.14
C ARG A 40 -8.43 15.83 -9.89
N ALA A 41 -7.18 16.24 -10.08
CA ALA A 41 -6.35 16.86 -9.06
C ALA A 41 -6.17 18.36 -9.33
N SER A 42 -5.98 19.14 -8.26
CA SER A 42 -5.34 20.46 -8.32
C SER A 42 -4.24 20.58 -7.27
N PHE A 43 -3.77 21.78 -6.96
CA PHE A 43 -2.86 22.02 -5.86
C PHE A 43 -3.18 23.32 -5.12
N TYR A 44 -2.75 23.40 -3.86
CA TYR A 44 -2.97 24.57 -3.01
C TYR A 44 -2.33 25.84 -3.59
N SER A 45 -3.08 26.94 -3.53
CA SER A 45 -2.55 28.29 -3.72
C SER A 45 -1.53 28.64 -2.63
N SER A 46 -0.61 29.55 -2.95
CA SER A 46 0.39 30.04 -2.00
C SER A 46 -0.21 30.68 -0.75
N ALA A 47 -1.40 31.27 -0.89
CA ALA A 47 -2.14 31.91 0.20
C ALA A 47 -2.51 30.97 1.37
N PHE A 48 -2.39 29.65 1.19
CA PHE A 48 -2.68 28.70 2.27
C PHE A 48 -1.49 28.45 3.21
N HIS A 49 -0.27 28.88 2.85
CA HIS A 49 0.93 28.64 3.65
C HIS A 49 0.76 29.09 5.10
N GLY A 50 1.22 28.27 6.05
CA GLY A 50 1.17 28.59 7.48
C GLY A 50 -0.20 28.37 8.14
N ARG A 51 -1.24 28.01 7.38
CA ARG A 51 -2.56 27.69 7.95
C ARG A 51 -2.60 26.27 8.51
N LYS A 52 -3.48 26.05 9.49
CA LYS A 52 -3.78 24.70 10.00
C LYS A 52 -4.59 23.91 8.98
N THR A 53 -4.22 22.65 8.77
CA THR A 53 -5.01 21.65 8.05
C THR A 53 -6.05 21.01 8.98
N ALA A 54 -6.96 20.22 8.43
CA ALA A 54 -7.93 19.44 9.20
C ALA A 54 -7.30 18.39 10.13
N SER A 55 -6.08 17.93 9.87
CA SER A 55 -5.33 17.10 10.83
C SER A 55 -4.73 17.88 12.00
N GLY A 56 -4.76 19.22 11.95
CA GLY A 56 -4.14 20.11 12.92
C GLY A 56 -2.67 20.46 12.62
N GLU A 57 -2.07 19.82 11.60
CA GLU A 57 -0.72 20.15 11.12
C GLU A 57 -0.72 21.54 10.44
N VAL A 58 0.43 22.22 10.43
CA VAL A 58 0.59 23.48 9.68
C VAL A 58 0.97 23.16 8.24
N TYR A 59 0.18 23.62 7.27
CA TYR A 59 0.49 23.45 5.86
C TYR A 59 1.72 24.28 5.47
N ARG A 60 2.68 23.61 4.81
CA ARG A 60 3.83 24.25 4.16
C ARG A 60 3.97 23.75 2.73
N HIS A 61 4.44 24.61 1.83
CA HIS A 61 4.52 24.30 0.40
C HIS A 61 5.47 23.17 0.04
N ASP A 62 6.52 23.02 0.85
CA ASP A 62 7.58 22.03 0.74
C ASP A 62 7.19 20.66 1.32
N THR A 63 6.03 20.55 1.98
CA THR A 63 5.57 19.27 2.53
C THR A 63 4.92 18.42 1.44
N ILE A 64 5.10 17.10 1.52
CA ILE A 64 4.47 16.13 0.63
C ILE A 64 3.16 15.65 1.23
N SER A 65 2.12 16.46 1.05
CA SER A 65 0.78 16.16 1.57
C SER A 65 -0.32 16.49 0.56
N ALA A 66 -1.55 16.14 0.91
CA ALA A 66 -2.74 16.46 0.13
C ALA A 66 -4.00 16.57 0.98
N ALA A 67 -5.01 17.23 0.41
CA ALA A 67 -6.37 17.28 0.90
C ALA A 67 -7.27 16.36 0.08
N SER A 68 -8.18 15.64 0.74
CA SER A 68 -9.22 14.89 0.05
C SER A 68 -10.47 14.76 0.91
N SER A 69 -11.64 14.71 0.27
CA SER A 69 -12.92 14.39 0.92
C SER A 69 -13.29 12.91 0.76
N ARG A 70 -12.48 12.12 0.03
CA ARG A 70 -12.71 10.69 -0.25
C ARG A 70 -11.83 9.76 0.59
N PHE A 71 -10.60 10.17 0.89
CA PHE A 71 -9.64 9.37 1.66
C PHE A 71 -9.58 9.83 3.13
N PRO A 72 -9.53 8.94 4.13
CA PRO A 72 -9.36 9.31 5.55
C PRO A 72 -8.12 10.18 5.83
N LEU A 73 -8.19 11.04 6.85
CA LEU A 73 -7.00 11.74 7.35
C LEU A 73 -5.98 10.72 7.88
N GLY A 74 -4.70 10.98 7.65
CA GLY A 74 -3.59 10.10 8.01
C GLY A 74 -3.28 9.01 6.99
N MET A 75 -4.19 8.74 6.04
CA MET A 75 -3.96 7.77 4.97
C MET A 75 -2.81 8.24 4.06
N THR A 76 -1.97 7.31 3.63
CA THR A 76 -0.99 7.55 2.57
C THR A 76 -1.54 6.98 1.27
N VAL A 77 -1.44 7.73 0.18
CA VAL A 77 -1.92 7.34 -1.14
C VAL A 77 -0.84 7.55 -2.19
N ALA A 78 -0.82 6.72 -3.22
CA ALA A 78 -0.06 6.95 -4.44
C ALA A 78 -0.96 7.69 -5.44
N VAL A 79 -0.43 8.73 -6.08
CA VAL A 79 -1.13 9.58 -7.06
C VAL A 79 -0.36 9.54 -8.37
N ARG A 80 -1.00 9.06 -9.43
CA ARG A 80 -0.44 9.00 -10.79
C ARG A 80 -1.16 9.99 -11.69
N ARG A 81 -0.42 10.76 -12.48
CA ARG A 81 -1.02 11.67 -13.47
C ARG A 81 -1.28 10.91 -14.76
N VAL A 82 -2.52 10.85 -15.23
CA VAL A 82 -2.90 9.98 -16.37
C VAL A 82 -2.10 10.27 -17.64
N LEU A 83 -1.83 11.54 -17.92
CA LEU A 83 -1.11 11.98 -19.13
C LEU A 83 0.41 11.75 -19.09
N SER A 84 0.95 11.14 -18.03
CA SER A 84 2.39 10.93 -17.88
C SER A 84 2.71 9.72 -17.01
N ALA A 85 3.95 9.21 -17.05
CA ALA A 85 4.38 8.18 -16.11
C ALA A 85 4.70 8.73 -14.69
N ARG A 86 4.42 10.01 -14.40
CA ARG A 86 4.77 10.63 -13.13
C ARG A 86 3.81 10.22 -12.03
N CYS A 87 4.39 9.95 -10.86
CA CYS A 87 3.68 9.47 -9.69
C CYS A 87 4.29 10.10 -8.43
N VAL A 88 3.46 10.42 -7.45
CA VAL A 88 3.89 10.89 -6.13
C VAL A 88 3.11 10.20 -5.01
N VAL A 89 3.79 9.83 -3.93
CA VAL A 89 3.16 9.34 -2.71
C VAL A 89 2.90 10.52 -1.78
N VAL A 90 1.67 10.66 -1.27
CA VAL A 90 1.29 11.77 -0.38
C VAL A 90 0.52 11.28 0.84
N LYS A 91 0.70 11.98 1.96
CA LYS A 91 -0.15 11.82 3.15
C LYS A 91 -1.38 12.72 3.03
N ILE A 92 -2.56 12.16 3.28
CA ILE A 92 -3.81 12.92 3.39
C ILE A 92 -3.84 13.58 4.76
N ASN A 93 -3.69 14.90 4.82
CA ASN A 93 -3.66 15.64 6.08
C ASN A 93 -4.68 16.78 6.14
N ASP A 94 -5.47 16.98 5.09
CA ASP A 94 -6.48 18.03 5.05
C ASP A 94 -7.79 17.59 4.37
N ARG A 95 -8.82 18.43 4.49
CA ARG A 95 -10.12 18.29 3.84
C ARG A 95 -10.33 19.41 2.84
N MET A 96 -10.88 19.06 1.68
CA MET A 96 -11.33 20.05 0.72
C MET A 96 -12.69 20.60 1.17
N GLY A 97 -12.89 21.92 1.02
CA GLY A 97 -14.17 22.58 1.26
C GLY A 97 -15.22 22.32 0.16
N HIS A 98 -14.86 21.60 -0.90
CA HIS A 98 -15.73 21.23 -2.02
C HIS A 98 -15.43 19.82 -2.53
N ARG A 99 -16.31 19.26 -3.36
CA ARG A 99 -16.20 17.88 -3.89
C ARG A 99 -16.02 17.79 -5.41
N SER A 100 -15.70 18.88 -6.09
CA SER A 100 -15.55 18.93 -7.56
C SER A 100 -14.26 18.26 -8.09
N ARG A 101 -13.33 17.94 -7.19
CA ARG A 101 -12.04 17.29 -7.44
C ARG A 101 -11.84 16.15 -6.45
N LEU A 102 -10.98 15.21 -6.82
CA LEU A 102 -10.65 14.05 -6.01
C LEU A 102 -9.64 14.41 -4.91
N ILE A 103 -8.65 15.23 -5.26
CA ILE A 103 -7.51 15.53 -4.40
C ILE A 103 -6.90 16.90 -4.73
N ASP A 104 -6.52 17.65 -3.71
CA ASP A 104 -5.73 18.87 -3.85
C ASP A 104 -4.35 18.64 -3.23
N LEU A 105 -3.30 18.69 -4.06
CA LEU A 105 -1.94 18.41 -3.66
C LEU A 105 -1.28 19.63 -3.01
N SER A 106 -0.31 19.38 -2.14
CA SER A 106 0.72 20.37 -1.80
C SER A 106 1.47 20.83 -3.06
N ARG A 107 2.04 22.03 -3.00
CA ARG A 107 2.78 22.60 -4.14
C ARG A 107 3.96 21.72 -4.55
N GLU A 108 4.74 21.23 -3.59
CA GLU A 108 5.86 20.35 -3.85
C GLU A 108 5.40 19.01 -4.47
N ALA A 109 4.32 18.40 -3.98
CA ALA A 109 3.78 17.18 -4.61
C ALA A 109 3.32 17.44 -6.05
N ALA A 110 2.74 18.61 -6.33
CA ALA A 110 2.35 19.01 -7.69
C ALA A 110 3.55 19.25 -8.61
N VAL A 111 4.67 19.78 -8.10
CA VAL A 111 5.96 19.87 -8.82
C VAL A 111 6.45 18.47 -9.19
N ARG A 112 6.48 17.54 -8.23
CA ARG A 112 6.92 16.15 -8.44
C ARG A 112 6.02 15.38 -9.39
N LEU A 113 4.72 15.64 -9.35
CA LEU A 113 3.74 15.09 -10.29
C LEU A 113 3.79 15.78 -11.67
N GLY A 114 4.43 16.94 -11.76
CA GLY A 114 4.62 17.67 -13.01
C GLY A 114 3.39 18.41 -13.50
N MET A 115 2.53 18.89 -12.59
CA MET A 115 1.23 19.46 -12.95
C MET A 115 1.10 20.97 -12.70
N ILE A 116 2.20 21.66 -12.37
CA ILE A 116 2.18 23.09 -12.02
C ILE A 116 1.61 23.93 -13.16
N GLU A 117 2.06 23.73 -14.40
CA GLU A 117 1.61 24.49 -15.56
C GLU A 117 0.16 24.16 -15.95
N ALA A 118 -0.24 22.90 -15.77
CA ALA A 118 -1.60 22.47 -16.08
C ALA A 118 -2.63 23.06 -15.09
N GLY A 119 -2.23 23.32 -13.84
CA GLY A 119 -3.12 23.75 -12.76
C GLY A 119 -4.02 22.63 -12.24
N VAL A 120 -4.79 22.02 -13.16
CA VAL A 120 -5.69 20.89 -12.93
C VAL A 120 -5.38 19.79 -13.94
N THR A 121 -5.36 18.53 -13.50
CA THR A 121 -5.11 17.38 -14.38
C THR A 121 -5.89 16.16 -13.93
N ASP A 122 -6.14 15.23 -14.84
CA ASP A 122 -6.66 13.90 -14.48
C ASP A 122 -5.59 13.05 -13.82
N VAL A 123 -5.99 12.35 -12.75
CA VAL A 123 -5.16 11.49 -11.93
C VAL A 123 -5.88 10.19 -11.59
N GLU A 124 -5.08 9.20 -11.24
CA GLU A 124 -5.52 8.00 -10.55
C GLU A 124 -4.89 7.97 -9.17
N VAL A 125 -5.66 7.55 -8.17
CA VAL A 125 -5.24 7.51 -6.77
C VAL A 125 -5.54 6.15 -6.17
N VAL A 126 -4.56 5.59 -5.45
CA VAL A 126 -4.64 4.28 -4.80
C VAL A 126 -4.17 4.41 -3.34
N PRO A 127 -4.92 3.86 -2.36
CA PRO A 127 -4.41 3.67 -1.01
C PRO A 127 -3.07 2.93 -1.00
N LEU A 128 -2.04 3.51 -0.41
CA LEU A 128 -0.73 2.88 -0.37
C LEU A 128 -0.72 1.76 0.70
N PRO A 129 -0.44 0.50 0.32
CA PRO A 129 -0.27 -0.58 1.30
C PRO A 129 0.84 -0.26 2.30
N SER A 130 0.66 -0.68 3.56
CA SER A 130 1.62 -0.39 4.64
C SER A 130 3.03 -0.91 4.36
N TYR A 131 3.15 -2.05 3.68
CA TYR A 131 4.44 -2.64 3.31
C TYR A 131 5.20 -1.85 2.22
N LEU A 132 4.57 -0.88 1.56
CA LEU A 132 5.23 0.02 0.60
C LEU A 132 5.62 1.37 1.22
N LEU A 133 5.29 1.63 2.49
CA LEU A 133 5.69 2.88 3.14
C LEU A 133 7.21 2.99 3.21
N GLY A 134 7.76 4.09 2.67
CA GLY A 134 9.21 4.34 2.63
C GLY A 134 9.96 3.60 1.51
N HIS A 135 9.28 2.75 0.72
CA HIS A 135 9.91 2.07 -0.41
C HIS A 135 10.20 3.08 -1.54
N GLU A 136 11.40 3.04 -2.12
CA GLU A 136 11.81 3.99 -3.17
C GLU A 136 10.86 3.95 -4.39
N GLN A 137 10.42 2.75 -4.75
CA GLN A 137 9.48 2.52 -5.86
C GLN A 137 8.02 2.42 -5.43
N ALA A 138 7.68 2.83 -4.20
CA ALA A 138 6.34 2.68 -3.61
C ALA A 138 5.23 3.14 -4.56
N CYS A 139 5.44 4.27 -5.23
CA CYS A 139 4.44 4.84 -6.13
C CYS A 139 4.16 3.92 -7.32
N ALA A 140 5.19 3.42 -7.99
CA ALA A 140 5.02 2.54 -9.15
C ALA A 140 4.40 1.20 -8.75
N LEU A 141 4.90 0.61 -7.65
CA LEU A 141 4.41 -0.67 -7.13
C LEU A 141 2.94 -0.61 -6.68
N ALA A 142 2.47 0.54 -6.20
CA ALA A 142 1.06 0.73 -5.81
C ALA A 142 0.08 0.59 -6.99
N PHE A 143 0.55 0.78 -8.23
CA PHE A 143 -0.26 0.61 -9.45
C PHE A 143 0.12 -0.64 -10.25
N ALA A 144 1.09 -1.42 -9.77
CA ALA A 144 1.41 -2.70 -10.38
C ALA A 144 0.34 -3.73 -9.99
N PRO A 145 0.04 -4.72 -10.86
CA PRO A 145 -0.73 -5.87 -10.42
C PRO A 145 -0.04 -6.49 -9.20
N PRO A 146 -0.79 -7.00 -8.20
CA PRO A 146 -0.17 -7.71 -7.10
C PRO A 146 0.68 -8.82 -7.71
N VAL A 147 1.97 -8.85 -7.36
CA VAL A 147 2.84 -9.96 -7.71
C VAL A 147 2.16 -11.17 -7.09
N HIS A 148 1.51 -11.99 -7.91
CA HIS A 148 1.15 -13.33 -7.49
C HIS A 148 2.49 -13.97 -7.15
N LEU A 149 2.84 -14.01 -5.87
CA LEU A 149 3.81 -14.96 -5.39
C LEU A 149 3.21 -16.28 -5.83
N HIS A 150 3.75 -16.86 -6.91
CA HIS A 150 3.48 -18.23 -7.26
C HIS A 150 3.77 -18.99 -5.97
N ALA A 151 2.70 -19.46 -5.33
CA ALA A 151 2.85 -20.56 -4.40
C ALA A 151 3.37 -21.67 -5.31
N ASP A 152 4.68 -21.93 -5.24
CA ASP A 152 5.25 -23.09 -5.90
C ASP A 152 4.44 -24.31 -5.44
N PRO A 153 4.03 -25.18 -6.38
CA PRO A 153 3.10 -26.28 -6.14
C PRO A 153 3.63 -27.31 -5.14
#